data_AF-A6RHL4-F1
#
_entry.id   AF-A6RHL4-F1
#
_cell.length_a   1.000
_cell.length_b   1.000
_cell.length_c   1.000
_cell.angle_alpha   90.00
_cell.angle_beta   90.00
_cell.angle_gamma   90.00
#
_symmetry.space_group_name_H-M   'P 1'
#
loop_
_entity.id
_entity.type
_entity.pdbx_description
1 polymer ?
#
loop_
_entity_poly.entity_id
_entity_poly.type
_entity_poly.pdbx_seq_one_letter_code
_entity_poly.pdbx_strand_id
1 'polypeptide(L)'
;PLDIGCFSPLKTAYGRQVENQMRLGINHIDKEEFLALYPAAQMQALTENNIKSSFRAAGLVPYNPEQVLSRLNTTMHTPTPPGTSHSSQASWATATPHNIHQLEQQTKKVKGYIKHPQEGALGVEEGLDRVRSINEWERGVVEAAESQPRRRAAPQCSDLKSILVVWQVGSGSLAYVARSLID
;
A
#
# COMPACT_ATOMS: atom_id res chain seq x y z
N PRO A 1 -18.60 -11.05 -10.79
CA PRO A 1 -17.86 -12.30 -10.43
C PRO A 1 -16.37 -12.05 -10.20
N LEU A 2 -15.71 -11.31 -11.11
CA LEU A 2 -14.27 -11.03 -11.01
C LEU A 2 -13.91 -10.27 -9.73
N ASP A 3 -14.56 -9.12 -9.49
CA ASP A 3 -14.32 -8.30 -8.29
C ASP A 3 -14.77 -8.98 -7.00
N ILE A 4 -15.78 -9.84 -7.08
CA ILE A 4 -16.41 -10.50 -5.93
C ILE A 4 -15.56 -11.69 -5.44
N GLY A 5 -14.82 -12.36 -6.33
CA GLY A 5 -14.16 -13.62 -5.97
C GLY A 5 -12.87 -13.97 -6.71
N CYS A 6 -12.66 -13.56 -7.97
CA CYS A 6 -11.44 -13.95 -8.70
C CYS A 6 -10.23 -13.08 -8.35
N PHE A 7 -10.44 -11.76 -8.18
CA PHE A 7 -9.32 -10.82 -7.99
C PHE A 7 -8.68 -10.89 -6.60
N SER A 8 -9.42 -11.28 -5.57
CA SER A 8 -8.86 -11.43 -4.22
C SER A 8 -7.80 -12.55 -4.13
N PRO A 9 -8.09 -13.81 -4.56
CA PRO A 9 -7.09 -14.87 -4.68
C PRO A 9 -5.95 -14.49 -5.62
N LEU A 10 -6.23 -13.81 -6.74
CA LEU A 10 -5.20 -13.39 -7.70
C LEU A 10 -4.23 -12.37 -7.09
N LYS A 11 -4.75 -11.34 -6.43
CA LYS A 11 -3.95 -10.36 -5.69
C LYS A 11 -3.10 -11.02 -4.63
N THR A 12 -3.67 -11.99 -3.90
CA THR A 12 -2.95 -12.75 -2.87
C THR A 12 -1.84 -13.61 -3.47
N ALA A 13 -2.12 -14.36 -4.53
CA ALA A 13 -1.14 -15.21 -5.20
C ALA A 13 0.00 -14.38 -5.80
N TYR A 14 -0.32 -13.26 -6.44
CA TYR A 14 0.68 -12.33 -6.97
C TYR A 14 1.50 -11.69 -5.84
N GLY A 15 0.86 -11.25 -4.75
CA GLY A 15 1.56 -10.74 -3.56
C GLY A 15 2.61 -11.72 -3.03
N ARG A 16 2.30 -13.03 -2.99
CA ARG A 16 3.27 -14.08 -2.63
C ARG A 16 4.43 -14.19 -3.61
N GLN A 17 4.19 -14.02 -4.92
CA GLN A 17 5.27 -13.99 -5.91
C GLN A 17 6.22 -12.81 -5.64
N VAL A 18 5.67 -11.62 -5.35
CA VAL A 18 6.47 -10.43 -5.00
C VAL A 18 7.23 -10.63 -3.69
N GLU A 19 6.59 -11.18 -2.65
CA GLU A 19 7.25 -11.50 -1.38
C GLU A 19 8.43 -12.47 -1.56
N ASN A 20 8.31 -13.45 -2.46
CA ASN A 20 9.40 -14.36 -2.79
C ASN A 20 10.57 -13.62 -3.47
N GLN A 21 10.29 -12.69 -4.39
CA GLN A 21 11.34 -11.86 -5.00
C GLN A 21 12.03 -10.97 -3.96
N MET A 22 11.27 -10.37 -3.04
CA MET A 22 11.83 -9.55 -1.95
C MET A 22 12.78 -10.36 -1.06
N ARG A 23 12.45 -11.63 -0.75
CA ARG A 23 13.34 -12.53 0.00
C ARG A 23 14.65 -12.85 -0.74
N LEU A 24 14.67 -12.72 -2.06
CA LEU A 24 15.87 -12.87 -2.89
C LEU A 24 16.64 -11.55 -3.05
N GLY A 25 16.17 -10.46 -2.41
CA GLY A 25 16.79 -9.13 -2.49
C GLY A 25 16.26 -8.26 -3.65
N ILE A 26 15.28 -8.75 -4.42
CA ILE A 26 14.65 -8.00 -5.52
C ILE A 26 13.48 -7.20 -4.94
N ASN A 27 13.72 -5.91 -4.71
CA ASN A 27 12.76 -4.99 -4.06
C ASN A 27 11.94 -4.16 -5.04
N HIS A 28 12.24 -4.26 -6.34
CA HIS A 28 11.51 -3.59 -7.41
C HIS A 28 11.04 -4.66 -8.39
N ILE A 29 9.78 -4.55 -8.83
CA ILE A 29 9.23 -5.39 -9.89
C ILE A 29 8.98 -4.50 -11.10
N ASP A 30 9.76 -4.71 -12.15
CA ASP A 30 9.55 -4.00 -13.41
C ASP A 30 8.47 -4.67 -14.28
N LYS A 31 8.30 -4.17 -15.50
CA LYS A 31 7.27 -4.68 -16.41
C LYS A 31 7.58 -6.10 -16.90
N GLU A 32 8.84 -6.44 -17.11
CA GLU A 32 9.24 -7.77 -17.59
C GLU A 32 9.09 -8.81 -16.47
N GLU A 33 9.50 -8.45 -15.26
CA GLU A 33 9.31 -9.27 -14.07
C GLU A 33 7.83 -9.47 -13.75
N PHE A 34 6.99 -8.44 -13.91
CA PHE A 34 5.53 -8.61 -13.81
C PHE A 34 5.02 -9.69 -14.77
N LEU A 35 5.43 -9.63 -16.04
CA LEU A 35 5.02 -10.61 -17.06
C LEU A 35 5.54 -12.02 -16.76
N ALA A 36 6.70 -12.15 -16.10
CA ALA A 36 7.25 -13.43 -15.68
C ALA A 36 6.50 -14.01 -14.46
N LEU A 37 6.12 -13.19 -13.49
CA LEU A 37 5.49 -13.63 -12.23
C LEU A 37 3.98 -13.86 -12.36
N TYR A 38 3.31 -13.04 -13.16
CA TYR A 38 1.85 -13.05 -13.25
C TYR A 38 1.25 -14.39 -13.71
N PRO A 39 1.80 -15.13 -14.71
CA PRO A 39 1.27 -16.43 -15.11
C PRO A 39 1.24 -17.44 -13.97
N ALA A 40 2.27 -17.46 -13.11
CA ALA A 40 2.31 -18.35 -11.94
C ALA A 40 1.21 -17.99 -10.94
N ALA A 41 1.01 -16.70 -10.66
CA ALA A 41 -0.08 -16.23 -9.82
C ALA A 41 -1.46 -16.57 -10.41
N GLN A 42 -1.62 -16.43 -11.73
CA GLN A 42 -2.85 -16.73 -12.44
C GLN A 42 -3.21 -18.22 -12.34
N MET A 43 -2.27 -19.13 -12.59
CA MET A 43 -2.50 -20.57 -12.46
C MET A 43 -2.90 -20.98 -11.03
N GLN A 44 -2.31 -20.33 -10.02
CA GLN A 44 -2.63 -20.60 -8.63
C GLN A 44 -4.01 -20.05 -8.22
N ALA A 45 -4.39 -18.88 -8.74
CA ALA A 45 -5.60 -18.17 -8.31
C ALA A 45 -6.84 -18.48 -9.15
N LEU A 46 -6.71 -18.63 -10.48
CA LEU A 46 -7.82 -18.82 -11.40
C LEU A 46 -8.09 -20.31 -11.65
N THR A 47 -8.18 -21.08 -10.58
CA THR A 47 -8.60 -22.49 -10.66
C THR A 47 -10.07 -22.59 -11.02
N GLU A 48 -10.47 -23.74 -11.58
CA GLU A 48 -11.88 -24.00 -11.90
C GLU A 48 -12.80 -23.79 -10.70
N ASN A 49 -12.39 -24.25 -9.51
CA ASN A 49 -13.14 -24.07 -8.26
C ASN A 49 -13.26 -22.59 -7.87
N ASN A 50 -12.19 -21.80 -7.99
CA ASN A 50 -12.23 -20.38 -7.68
C ASN A 50 -13.11 -19.61 -8.67
N ILE A 51 -13.08 -19.96 -9.95
CA ILE A 51 -13.96 -19.38 -10.96
C ILE A 51 -15.42 -19.75 -10.65
N LYS A 52 -15.74 -21.05 -10.52
CA LYS A 52 -17.11 -21.52 -10.21
C LYS A 52 -17.66 -20.88 -8.94
N SER A 53 -16.88 -20.86 -7.86
CA SER A 53 -17.29 -20.22 -6.60
C SER A 53 -17.52 -18.71 -6.75
N SER A 54 -16.71 -18.02 -7.55
CA SER A 54 -16.87 -16.58 -7.83
C SER A 54 -18.15 -16.28 -8.63
N PHE A 55 -18.49 -17.13 -9.60
CA PHE A 55 -19.76 -17.02 -10.34
C PHE A 55 -20.97 -17.33 -9.45
N ARG A 56 -20.84 -18.32 -8.56
CA ARG A 56 -21.88 -18.62 -7.55
C ARG A 56 -22.06 -17.47 -6.56
N ALA A 57 -20.96 -16.88 -6.08
CA ALA A 57 -20.99 -15.74 -5.17
C ALA A 57 -21.59 -14.49 -5.81
N ALA A 58 -21.41 -14.32 -7.11
CA ALA A 58 -22.06 -13.27 -7.89
C ALA A 58 -23.52 -13.55 -8.23
N GLY A 59 -24.06 -14.72 -7.84
CA GLY A 59 -25.42 -15.11 -8.18
C GLY A 59 -25.66 -15.33 -9.67
N LEU A 60 -24.61 -15.64 -10.45
CA LEU A 60 -24.72 -15.83 -11.89
C LEU A 60 -24.90 -17.30 -12.28
N VAL A 61 -24.26 -18.22 -11.54
CA VAL A 61 -24.30 -19.66 -11.83
C VAL A 61 -24.45 -20.49 -10.54
N PRO A 62 -25.61 -21.13 -10.31
CA PRO A 62 -26.89 -20.86 -11.00
C PRO A 62 -27.36 -19.42 -10.74
N TYR A 63 -28.22 -18.89 -11.62
CA TYR A 63 -28.72 -17.52 -11.49
C TYR A 63 -29.55 -17.37 -10.20
N ASN A 64 -29.09 -16.49 -9.31
CA ASN A 64 -29.75 -16.14 -8.06
C ASN A 64 -29.35 -14.70 -7.66
N PRO A 65 -30.12 -13.68 -8.06
CA PRO A 65 -29.78 -12.27 -7.82
C PRO A 65 -29.77 -11.91 -6.32
N GLU A 66 -30.51 -12.64 -5.48
CA GLU A 66 -30.56 -12.40 -4.03
C GLU A 66 -29.20 -12.52 -3.35
N GLN A 67 -28.26 -13.29 -3.93
CA GLN A 67 -26.89 -13.42 -3.40
C GLN A 67 -26.15 -12.08 -3.29
N VAL A 68 -26.45 -11.15 -4.19
CA VAL A 68 -25.86 -9.81 -4.22
C VAL A 68 -26.82 -8.80 -3.60
N LEU A 69 -28.12 -8.86 -3.94
CA LEU A 69 -29.12 -7.90 -3.47
C LEU A 69 -29.29 -7.90 -1.94
N SER A 70 -29.27 -9.07 -1.30
CA SER A 70 -29.36 -9.19 0.16
C SER A 70 -28.22 -8.46 0.90
N ARG A 71 -27.04 -8.33 0.27
CA ARG A 71 -25.90 -7.60 0.85
C ARG A 71 -26.06 -6.08 0.72
N LEU A 72 -26.71 -5.62 -0.35
CA LEU A 72 -26.97 -4.20 -0.59
C LEU A 72 -28.08 -3.64 0.31
N ASN A 73 -29.01 -4.48 0.75
CA ASN A 73 -30.10 -4.10 1.66
C ASN A 73 -29.65 -3.92 3.13
N THR A 74 -28.35 -3.83 3.40
CA THR A 74 -27.89 -3.37 4.71
C THR A 74 -28.24 -1.89 4.83
N THR A 75 -29.17 -1.59 5.75
CA THR A 75 -29.64 -0.24 6.10
C THR A 75 -28.48 0.75 6.02
N MET A 76 -28.53 1.69 5.07
CA MET A 76 -27.58 2.79 4.96
C MET A 76 -27.74 3.69 6.18
N HIS A 77 -27.24 3.26 7.34
CA HIS A 77 -27.17 4.10 8.50
C HIS A 77 -25.96 5.00 8.30
N THR A 78 -26.17 6.19 7.77
CA THR A 78 -25.20 7.27 7.91
C THR A 78 -25.11 7.52 9.42
N PRO A 79 -23.96 7.26 10.08
CA PRO A 79 -23.82 7.71 11.46
C PRO A 79 -24.01 9.22 11.44
N THR A 80 -24.99 9.72 12.19
CA THR A 80 -25.14 11.15 12.43
C THR A 80 -23.79 11.67 12.90
N PRO A 81 -23.22 12.71 12.25
CA PRO A 81 -21.95 13.28 12.68
C PRO A 81 -22.01 13.60 14.18
N PRO A 82 -20.94 13.33 14.95
CA PRO A 82 -20.89 13.75 16.34
C PRO A 82 -21.24 15.24 16.40
N GLY A 83 -22.25 15.58 17.20
CA GLY A 83 -22.63 16.97 17.42
C GLY A 83 -21.38 17.76 17.82
N THR A 84 -21.05 18.80 17.07
CA THR A 84 -19.92 19.67 17.39
C THR A 84 -20.20 20.32 18.74
N SER A 85 -19.59 19.77 19.78
CA SER A 85 -19.44 20.47 21.04
C SER A 85 -18.50 21.63 20.75
N HIS A 86 -19.07 22.79 20.45
CA HIS A 86 -18.35 24.04 20.34
C HIS A 86 -17.75 24.37 21.72
N SER A 87 -16.60 23.77 22.01
CA SER A 87 -15.66 24.32 22.98
C SER A 87 -15.20 25.64 22.39
N SER A 88 -15.57 26.73 23.05
CA SER A 88 -15.26 28.12 22.74
C SER A 88 -13.77 28.45 22.95
N GLN A 89 -12.87 27.57 22.47
CA GLN A 89 -11.44 27.70 22.65
C GLN A 89 -10.66 27.29 21.40
N ALA A 90 -11.07 27.80 20.23
CA ALA A 90 -10.19 27.92 19.07
C ALA A 90 -10.64 29.11 18.21
N SER A 91 -10.43 30.33 18.71
CA SER A 91 -10.67 31.58 17.95
C SER A 91 -9.84 31.67 16.65
N TRP A 92 -8.82 30.81 16.51
CA TRP A 92 -7.91 30.77 15.36
C TRP A 92 -8.20 29.63 14.36
N ALA A 93 -9.15 28.73 14.63
CA ALA A 93 -9.46 27.63 13.71
C ALA A 93 -10.16 28.17 12.44
N THR A 94 -9.39 28.34 11.36
CA THR A 94 -9.87 28.76 10.05
C THR A 94 -10.71 27.64 9.43
N ALA A 95 -12.03 27.67 9.68
CA ALA A 95 -12.98 26.93 8.88
C ALA A 95 -12.82 27.30 7.40
N THR A 96 -12.93 26.32 6.49
CA THR A 96 -12.80 26.53 5.04
C THR A 96 -13.84 27.58 4.59
N PRO A 97 -13.41 28.72 4.06
CA PRO A 97 -14.33 29.78 3.66
C PRO A 97 -15.20 29.27 2.51
N HIS A 98 -16.52 29.41 2.66
CA HIS A 98 -17.49 28.95 1.66
C HIS A 98 -17.75 29.99 0.56
N ASN A 99 -17.27 31.22 0.75
CA ASN A 99 -17.39 32.30 -0.23
C ASN A 99 -16.23 33.30 -0.13
N ILE A 100 -16.06 34.11 -1.17
CA ILE A 100 -14.94 35.04 -1.31
C ILE A 100 -14.93 36.11 -0.20
N HIS A 101 -16.10 36.51 0.29
CA HIS A 101 -16.22 37.51 1.35
C HIS A 101 -15.69 36.99 2.69
N GLN A 102 -15.98 35.72 3.04
CA GLN A 102 -15.40 35.08 4.22
C GLN A 102 -13.88 34.96 4.13
N LEU A 103 -13.35 34.63 2.94
CA LEU A 103 -11.91 34.56 2.70
C LEU A 103 -11.24 35.92 2.92
N GLU A 104 -11.84 37.00 2.43
CA GLU A 104 -11.32 38.36 2.65
C GLU A 104 -11.32 38.75 4.12
N GLN A 105 -12.39 38.43 4.85
CA GLN A 105 -12.47 38.71 6.30
C GLN A 105 -11.42 37.92 7.10
N GLN A 106 -11.21 36.64 6.77
CA GLN A 106 -10.17 35.82 7.39
C GLN A 106 -8.77 36.36 7.07
N THR A 107 -8.52 36.74 5.81
CA THR A 107 -7.25 37.33 5.38
C THR A 107 -6.94 38.63 6.12
N LYS A 108 -7.94 39.50 6.33
CA LYS A 108 -7.78 40.74 7.10
C LYS A 108 -7.40 40.47 8.56
N LYS A 109 -8.04 39.47 9.20
CA LYS A 109 -7.72 39.06 10.58
C LYS A 109 -6.29 38.53 10.69
N VAL A 110 -5.89 37.60 9.81
CA VAL A 110 -4.52 37.04 9.78
C VAL A 110 -3.48 38.14 9.59
N LYS A 111 -3.70 39.08 8.67
CA LYS A 111 -2.82 40.25 8.47
C LYS A 111 -2.72 41.13 9.71
N GLY A 112 -3.80 41.30 10.48
CA GLY A 112 -3.79 42.04 11.73
C GLY A 112 -2.90 41.38 12.80
N TYR A 113 -2.97 40.06 12.94
CA TYR A 113 -2.13 39.31 13.88
C TYR A 113 -0.65 39.29 13.48
N ILE A 114 -0.33 39.22 12.19
CA ILE A 114 1.06 39.28 11.71
C ILE A 114 1.70 40.66 12.00
N LYS A 115 0.90 41.73 11.99
CA LYS A 115 1.38 43.10 12.26
C LYS A 115 1.63 43.38 13.74
N HIS A 116 1.04 42.59 14.64
CA HIS A 116 1.25 42.69 16.08
C HIS A 116 1.64 41.31 16.64
N PRO A 117 2.92 40.92 16.53
CA PRO A 117 3.38 39.68 17.13
C PRO A 117 3.06 39.68 18.62
N GLN A 118 2.31 38.67 19.09
CA GLN A 118 2.19 38.43 20.53
C GLN A 118 3.57 38.07 21.08
N GLU A 119 3.89 38.63 22.25
CA GLU A 119 5.19 38.63 22.94
C GLU A 119 5.61 37.25 23.52
N GLY A 120 5.33 36.16 22.79
CA GLY A 120 5.60 34.79 23.22
C GLY A 120 5.95 33.82 22.09
N ALA A 121 6.15 34.28 20.86
CA ALA A 121 6.72 33.46 19.80
C ALA A 121 8.25 33.53 19.87
N LEU A 122 8.91 32.36 19.96
CA LEU A 122 10.37 32.23 19.91
C LEU A 122 10.91 33.06 18.73
N GLY A 123 11.79 34.01 19.04
CA GLY A 123 12.34 34.92 18.05
C GLY A 123 13.04 34.16 16.93
N VAL A 124 12.99 34.70 15.71
CA VAL A 124 13.63 34.09 14.52
C VAL A 124 15.10 33.71 14.80
N GLU A 125 15.80 34.53 15.59
CA GLU A 125 17.17 34.30 16.03
C GLU A 125 17.32 33.05 16.92
N GLU A 126 16.41 32.83 17.87
CA GLU A 126 16.42 31.66 18.75
C GLU A 126 16.09 30.36 17.98
N GLY A 127 15.24 30.46 16.96
CA GLY A 127 14.99 29.38 16.03
C GLY A 127 16.22 29.01 15.19
N LEU A 128 16.96 30.02 14.72
CA LEU A 128 18.18 29.83 13.93
C LEU A 128 19.31 29.19 14.76
N ASP A 129 19.47 29.60 16.01
CA ASP A 129 20.48 29.00 16.91
C ASP A 129 20.19 27.53 17.23
N ARG A 130 18.91 27.16 17.36
CA ARG A 130 18.51 25.74 17.50
C ARG A 130 18.83 24.90 16.27
N VAL A 131 18.58 25.43 15.07
CA VAL A 131 18.92 24.72 13.81
C VAL A 131 20.43 24.56 13.66
N ARG A 132 21.22 25.56 14.06
CA ARG A 132 22.69 25.48 14.07
C ARG A 132 23.18 24.36 15.00
N SER A 133 22.61 24.27 16.20
CA SER A 133 22.93 23.24 17.18
C SER A 133 22.57 21.82 16.69
N ILE A 134 21.47 21.66 15.97
CA ILE A 134 21.06 20.37 15.36
C ILE A 134 22.07 19.94 14.27
N ASN A 135 22.46 20.84 13.38
CA ASN A 135 23.44 20.52 12.31
C ASN A 135 24.83 20.16 12.87
N GLU A 136 25.21 20.73 14.01
CA GLU A 136 26.44 20.37 14.72
C GLU A 136 26.39 18.94 15.30
N TRP A 137 25.23 18.56 15.84
CA TRP A 137 24.99 17.19 16.33
C TRP A 137 25.04 16.17 15.19
N GLU A 138 24.41 16.44 14.05
CA GLU A 138 24.43 15.55 12.88
C GLU A 138 25.85 15.33 12.34
N ARG A 139 26.67 16.37 12.30
CA ARG A 139 28.08 16.28 11.88
C ARG A 139 28.91 15.40 12.83
N GLY A 140 28.67 15.47 14.14
CA GLY A 140 29.34 14.61 15.13
C GLY A 140 28.98 13.13 14.99
N VAL A 141 27.74 12.82 14.61
CA VAL A 141 27.28 11.44 14.38
C VAL A 141 27.91 10.83 13.12
N VAL A 142 28.13 11.64 12.07
CA VAL A 142 28.80 11.21 10.84
C VAL A 142 30.28 10.89 11.08
N GLU A 143 31.00 11.74 11.83
CA GLU A 143 32.42 11.49 12.18
C GLU A 143 32.60 10.25 13.09
N ALA A 144 31.67 10.02 14.01
CA ALA A 144 31.69 8.83 14.87
C ALA A 144 31.47 7.53 14.06
N ALA A 145 30.66 7.59 13.01
CA ALA A 145 30.42 6.45 12.12
C ALA A 145 31.63 6.14 11.20
N GLU A 146 32.45 7.15 10.88
CA GLU A 146 33.62 6.99 10.01
C GLU A 146 34.86 6.46 10.75
N SER A 147 34.96 6.70 12.06
CA SER A 147 36.05 6.21 12.93
C SER A 147 35.91 4.74 13.36
N GLN A 148 34.82 4.07 12.99
CA GLN A 148 34.54 2.69 13.38
C GLN A 148 35.16 1.72 12.35
N PRO A 149 35.97 0.70 12.76
CA PRO A 149 36.64 -0.18 11.82
C PRO A 149 35.62 -0.96 10.98
N ARG A 150 35.69 -0.78 9.65
CA ARG A 150 34.85 -1.50 8.69
C ARG A 150 34.99 -3.01 8.90
N ARG A 151 33.90 -3.70 9.23
CA ARG A 151 33.86 -5.17 9.16
C ARG A 151 34.12 -5.57 7.71
N ARG A 152 35.02 -6.55 7.51
CA ARG A 152 35.42 -7.07 6.19
C ARG A 152 34.19 -7.50 5.39
N ALA A 153 34.27 -7.30 4.07
CA ALA A 153 33.30 -7.83 3.11
C ALA A 153 33.17 -9.36 3.25
N ALA A 154 31.95 -9.87 3.07
CA ALA A 154 31.71 -11.31 2.91
C ALA A 154 32.52 -11.82 1.70
N PRO A 155 33.06 -13.05 1.74
CA PRO A 155 33.75 -13.62 0.59
C PRO A 155 32.78 -13.68 -0.61
N GLN A 156 33.26 -13.23 -1.77
CA GLN A 156 32.56 -13.42 -3.04
C GLN A 156 32.49 -14.92 -3.31
N CYS A 157 31.29 -15.49 -3.22
CA CYS A 157 31.06 -16.88 -3.59
C CYS A 157 30.95 -16.94 -5.12
N SER A 158 32.06 -17.27 -5.78
CA SER A 158 32.05 -17.72 -7.16
C SER A 158 31.57 -19.18 -7.20
N ASP A 159 30.26 -19.42 -7.12
CA ASP A 159 29.68 -20.70 -7.56
C ASP A 159 28.18 -20.58 -7.89
N LEU A 160 27.91 -19.93 -9.03
CA LEU A 160 26.60 -19.87 -9.69
C LEU A 160 26.33 -21.15 -10.51
N LYS A 161 26.45 -22.34 -9.88
CA LYS A 161 26.06 -23.62 -10.52
C LYS A 161 25.13 -24.51 -9.70
N SER A 162 24.66 -24.07 -8.53
CA SER A 162 23.79 -24.91 -7.68
C SER A 162 22.34 -24.46 -7.50
N ILE A 163 21.82 -23.51 -8.30
CA ILE A 163 20.38 -23.19 -8.35
C ILE A 163 19.76 -23.63 -9.67
N LEU A 164 19.99 -24.90 -10.06
CA LEU A 164 19.19 -25.54 -11.12
C LEU A 164 18.83 -27.01 -10.83
N VAL A 165 19.13 -27.54 -9.65
CA VAL A 165 18.81 -28.95 -9.31
C VAL A 165 17.82 -29.01 -8.14
N VAL A 166 16.65 -28.36 -8.30
CA VAL A 166 15.39 -28.77 -7.64
C VAL A 166 14.22 -28.39 -8.54
N TRP A 167 14.16 -28.95 -9.75
CA TRP A 167 12.93 -29.11 -10.53
C TRP A 167 13.03 -30.38 -11.39
N GLN A 168 13.47 -31.49 -10.80
CA GLN A 168 13.37 -32.80 -11.47
C GLN A 168 13.59 -33.96 -10.48
N VAL A 169 12.62 -34.24 -9.61
CA VAL A 169 12.30 -35.63 -9.19
C VAL A 169 10.81 -35.69 -8.87
N GLY A 170 10.04 -36.29 -9.78
CA GLY A 170 8.61 -36.51 -9.61
C GLY A 170 7.96 -37.07 -10.88
N SER A 171 8.65 -37.98 -11.57
CA SER A 171 8.14 -38.68 -12.75
C SER A 171 6.93 -39.55 -12.40
N GLY A 172 5.89 -39.46 -13.22
CA GLY A 172 4.70 -40.31 -13.13
C GLY A 172 3.74 -40.08 -14.27
N SER A 173 4.16 -40.52 -15.46
CA SER A 173 3.40 -40.66 -16.71
C SER A 173 1.88 -40.84 -16.55
N LEU A 174 1.08 -40.09 -17.32
CA LEU A 174 -0.08 -40.62 -18.04
C LEU A 174 -0.43 -39.70 -19.22
N ALA A 175 0.08 -40.07 -20.39
CA ALA A 175 -0.50 -39.73 -21.68
C ALA A 175 -1.74 -40.62 -21.91
N TYR A 176 -2.92 -39.98 -22.03
CA TYR A 176 -4.23 -40.42 -22.56
C TYR A 176 -5.25 -39.53 -21.79
N VAL A 177 -6.02 -38.61 -22.37
CA VAL A 177 -7.07 -38.84 -23.35
C VAL A 177 -7.25 -37.53 -24.15
N ALA A 178 -6.85 -37.54 -25.42
CA ALA A 178 -7.28 -36.56 -26.40
C ALA A 178 -7.93 -37.30 -27.58
N ARG A 179 -9.13 -37.81 -27.36
CA ARG A 179 -10.11 -38.19 -28.39
C ARG A 179 -11.47 -38.42 -27.73
N SER A 180 -12.51 -37.92 -28.40
CA SER A 180 -13.95 -38.08 -28.11
C SER A 180 -14.59 -37.01 -27.21
N LEU A 181 -15.03 -35.91 -27.85
CA LEU A 181 -16.39 -35.38 -27.74
C LEU A 181 -16.55 -34.18 -28.70
N ILE A 182 -17.21 -34.44 -29.83
CA ILE A 182 -17.93 -33.63 -30.84
C ILE A 182 -17.87 -34.55 -32.09
N ASP A 183 -18.85 -35.43 -32.35
CA ASP A 183 -20.19 -35.13 -32.91
C ASP A 183 -20.67 -33.67 -32.87
#